data_AF-A0A6I6S6K3-F1
#
_entry.id   AF-A0A6I6S6K3-F1
#
_cell.length_a   1.000
_cell.length_b   1.000
_cell.length_c   1.000
_cell.angle_alpha   90.00
_cell.angle_beta   90.00
_cell.angle_gamma   90.00
#
_symmetry.space_group_name_H-M   'P 1'
#
loop_
_entity.id
_entity.type
_entity.pdbx_description
1 polymer ?
#
loop_
_entity_poly.entity_id
_entity_poly.type
_entity_poly.pdbx_seq_one_letter_code
_entity_poly.pdbx_strand_id
1 'polypeptide(L)'
;MAHLELGSVRTGLLDCIQVNLAVLADHHHGPGTHLRLGSSLGFRAWRRADDGLPTVDPPLTRQLATLPGLLGLRVVRRARLPRTEPLAALTADGGTRYVVADSYHLPWLPYHGQAHMEHSFLLAADPEGWRVTDGYRNETPWGPATPGHWLLSASDLAGIAAAEVVELAPAEPPPIAALPPAPTLDGTAVDAYLDAYDRCPDRARAIGQLTVETWLLARTRKLHATYRALFSGRVDGPGPGPEAEHLRAWDKVVEQTYLAHRRVSRGRAEPPGVVDRLRAVLAADRTVFGVVPERAAAPAPDDELRRQVAAVAGAVLGVAPSELLAGAPFDSFPSFSSFRLVEIIEQLESALGRELDADELIPENLRRVDDLCRIAR
;
A
#
# COMPACT_ATOMS: atom_id res chain seq x y z
N MET A 1 -13.93 -13.99 14.32
CA MET A 1 -13.74 -12.89 13.34
C MET A 1 -12.41 -13.10 12.64
N ALA A 2 -12.34 -12.80 11.35
CA ALA A 2 -11.11 -12.98 10.59
C ALA A 2 -10.05 -11.99 11.10
N HIS A 3 -8.88 -12.51 11.44
CA HIS A 3 -7.70 -11.71 11.73
C HIS A 3 -7.28 -11.00 10.43
N LEU A 4 -7.11 -9.67 10.48
CA LEU A 4 -6.69 -8.90 9.31
C LEU A 4 -5.17 -8.93 9.23
N GLU A 5 -4.64 -9.61 8.23
CA GLU A 5 -3.21 -9.72 8.01
C GLU A 5 -2.61 -8.39 7.52
N LEU A 6 -1.61 -7.88 8.26
CA LEU A 6 -0.87 -6.67 7.88
C LEU A 6 0.34 -6.97 6.98
N GLY A 7 0.83 -8.21 6.99
CA GLY A 7 2.08 -8.60 6.33
C GLY A 7 2.05 -8.53 4.79
N SER A 8 0.87 -8.59 4.18
CA SER A 8 0.70 -8.48 2.72
C SER A 8 0.77 -7.04 2.20
N VAL A 9 0.54 -6.05 3.08
CA VAL A 9 0.43 -4.64 2.68
C VAL A 9 1.79 -3.95 2.68
N ARG A 10 2.14 -3.28 1.58
CA ARG A 10 3.36 -2.46 1.50
C ARG A 10 3.18 -1.12 2.22
N THR A 11 3.07 -1.15 3.55
CA THR A 11 2.64 0.01 4.36
C THR A 11 3.56 1.24 4.22
N GLY A 12 4.84 1.05 3.87
CA GLY A 12 5.77 2.15 3.61
C GLY A 12 5.46 3.00 2.36
N LEU A 13 4.53 2.56 1.51
CA LEU A 13 4.12 3.26 0.28
C LEU A 13 2.86 4.11 0.46
N LEU A 14 2.13 3.96 1.56
CA LEU A 14 0.76 4.44 1.72
C LEU A 14 0.68 5.48 2.84
N ASP A 15 -0.17 6.49 2.71
CA ASP A 15 -0.44 7.42 3.82
C ASP A 15 -1.37 6.83 4.90
N CYS A 16 -1.67 7.60 5.94
CA CYS A 16 -2.49 7.17 7.07
C CYS A 16 -3.95 6.91 6.70
N ILE A 17 -4.46 7.44 5.58
CA ILE A 17 -5.83 7.23 5.11
C ILE A 17 -5.89 5.99 4.20
N GLN A 18 -4.93 5.86 3.29
CA GLN A 18 -4.84 4.77 2.32
C GLN A 18 -4.53 3.41 2.94
N VAL A 19 -3.67 3.36 3.95
CA VAL A 19 -3.10 2.09 4.43
C VAL A 19 -4.13 1.14 5.02
N ASN A 20 -5.16 1.64 5.68
CA ASN A 20 -6.20 0.80 6.29
C ASN A 20 -7.27 0.38 5.26
N LEU A 21 -7.46 1.16 4.19
CA LEU A 21 -8.21 0.72 3.02
C LEU A 21 -7.47 -0.39 2.26
N ALA A 22 -6.14 -0.29 2.19
CA ALA A 22 -5.28 -1.32 1.61
C ALA A 22 -5.37 -2.66 2.35
N VAL A 23 -5.39 -2.64 3.69
CA VAL A 23 -5.62 -3.85 4.51
C VAL A 23 -6.95 -4.53 4.15
N LEU A 24 -8.03 -3.77 4.05
CA LEU A 24 -9.34 -4.32 3.66
C LEU A 24 -9.34 -4.86 2.23
N ALA A 25 -8.71 -4.16 1.29
CA ALA A 25 -8.63 -4.58 -0.10
C ALA A 25 -7.86 -5.89 -0.26
N ASP A 26 -6.70 -6.00 0.38
CA ASP A 26 -5.88 -7.21 0.35
C ASP A 26 -6.57 -8.39 1.06
N HIS A 27 -7.31 -8.12 2.14
CA HIS A 27 -8.10 -9.15 2.82
C HIS A 27 -9.19 -9.73 1.90
N HIS A 28 -9.89 -8.90 1.12
CA HIS A 28 -11.00 -9.35 0.28
C HIS A 28 -10.58 -9.90 -1.09
N HIS A 29 -9.54 -9.34 -1.69
CA HIS A 29 -9.16 -9.59 -3.09
C HIS A 29 -7.77 -10.20 -3.25
N GLY A 30 -7.09 -10.47 -2.14
CA GLY A 30 -5.78 -11.09 -2.09
C GLY A 30 -4.62 -10.08 -2.06
N PRO A 31 -3.42 -10.55 -1.66
CA PRO A 31 -2.23 -9.71 -1.51
C PRO A 31 -1.89 -8.86 -2.74
N GLY A 32 -1.50 -7.61 -2.51
CA GLY A 32 -1.07 -6.70 -3.57
C GLY A 32 -2.20 -5.94 -4.28
N THR A 33 -3.46 -6.20 -3.94
CA THR A 33 -4.61 -5.43 -4.46
C THR A 33 -4.44 -3.94 -4.16
N HIS A 34 -3.94 -3.59 -2.98
CA HIS A 34 -3.67 -2.20 -2.60
C HIS A 34 -2.77 -1.42 -3.56
N LEU A 35 -1.90 -2.09 -4.32
CA LEU A 35 -0.99 -1.43 -5.27
C LEU A 35 -1.75 -0.70 -6.38
N ARG A 36 -3.01 -1.06 -6.63
CA ARG A 36 -3.91 -0.39 -7.60
C ARG A 36 -4.18 1.08 -7.26
N LEU A 37 -3.97 1.50 -6.01
CA LEU A 37 -3.95 2.92 -5.63
C LEU A 37 -2.88 3.71 -6.38
N GLY A 38 -1.80 3.05 -6.81
CA GLY A 38 -0.74 3.62 -7.64
C GLY A 38 -1.05 3.66 -9.13
N SER A 39 -2.23 3.25 -9.59
CA SER A 39 -2.56 3.23 -11.03
C SER A 39 -2.50 4.61 -11.66
N SER A 40 -2.89 5.65 -10.94
CA SER A 40 -2.83 7.03 -11.43
C SER A 40 -1.73 7.81 -10.73
N LEU A 41 -0.97 8.59 -11.50
CA LEU A 41 -0.04 9.59 -10.96
C LEU A 41 -0.49 10.97 -11.41
N GLY A 42 -1.36 11.58 -10.61
CA GLY A 42 -1.84 12.94 -10.83
C GLY A 42 -1.11 13.97 -9.98
N PHE A 43 -1.16 15.23 -10.41
CA PHE A 43 -0.93 16.36 -9.51
C PHE A 43 -2.21 17.18 -9.37
N ARG A 44 -2.79 17.17 -8.17
CA ARG A 44 -3.96 17.98 -7.85
C ARG A 44 -3.80 18.57 -6.46
N ALA A 45 -3.98 19.89 -6.39
CA ALA A 45 -3.97 20.63 -5.14
C ALA A 45 -5.40 20.88 -4.64
N TRP A 46 -5.56 20.83 -3.33
CA TRP A 46 -6.78 21.14 -2.60
C TRP A 46 -6.52 22.30 -1.65
N ARG A 47 -7.56 23.09 -1.35
CA ARG A 47 -7.44 24.13 -0.33
C ARG A 47 -7.66 23.51 1.04
N ARG A 48 -6.74 23.78 1.97
CA ARG A 48 -6.96 23.51 3.39
C ARG A 48 -7.87 24.58 3.97
N ALA A 49 -8.78 24.18 4.86
CA ALA A 49 -9.75 25.10 5.47
C ALA A 49 -9.07 26.09 6.44
N ASP A 50 -7.98 25.68 7.08
CA ASP A 50 -7.48 26.35 8.28
C ASP A 50 -6.37 27.37 8.02
N ASP A 51 -5.56 27.17 6.98
CA ASP A 51 -4.30 27.93 6.79
C ASP A 51 -4.12 28.55 5.40
N GLY A 52 -4.99 28.21 4.44
CA GLY A 52 -4.98 28.70 3.07
C GLY A 52 -3.84 28.19 2.18
N LEU A 53 -2.91 27.36 2.69
CA LEU A 53 -1.90 26.71 1.87
C LEU A 53 -2.54 25.54 1.11
N PRO A 54 -2.13 25.30 -0.14
CA PRO A 54 -2.64 24.16 -0.88
C PRO A 54 -2.02 22.86 -0.37
N THR A 55 -2.77 21.78 -0.41
CA THR A 55 -2.33 20.43 -0.05
C THR A 55 -2.55 19.45 -1.20
N VAL A 56 -1.68 18.46 -1.32
CA VAL A 56 -1.83 17.33 -2.25
C VAL A 56 -2.64 16.19 -1.62
N ASP A 57 -2.97 16.28 -0.33
CA ASP A 57 -3.81 15.33 0.39
C ASP A 57 -5.30 15.51 -0.01
N PRO A 58 -5.91 14.55 -0.71
CA PRO A 58 -7.30 14.66 -1.12
C PRO A 58 -8.25 14.50 0.08
N PRO A 59 -9.34 15.30 0.13
CA PRO A 59 -10.37 15.12 1.15
C PRO A 59 -10.90 13.68 1.18
N LEU A 60 -11.25 13.17 2.37
CA LEU A 60 -11.74 11.79 2.55
C LEU A 60 -12.84 11.41 1.54
N THR A 61 -13.82 12.30 1.30
CA THR A 61 -14.90 12.05 0.33
C THR A 61 -14.38 11.74 -1.08
N ARG A 62 -13.25 12.34 -1.49
CA ARG A 62 -12.62 12.08 -2.79
C ARG A 62 -11.88 10.76 -2.80
N GLN A 63 -11.22 10.39 -1.70
CA GLN A 63 -10.58 9.08 -1.56
C GLN A 63 -11.62 7.96 -1.56
N LEU A 64 -12.72 8.11 -0.82
CA LEU A 64 -13.80 7.11 -0.77
C LEU A 64 -14.47 6.89 -2.14
N ALA A 65 -14.53 7.93 -2.98
CA ALA A 65 -15.14 7.84 -4.30
C ALA A 65 -14.33 7.01 -5.32
N THR A 66 -13.03 6.82 -5.10
CA THR A 66 -12.17 6.04 -6.02
C THR A 66 -12.15 4.55 -5.66
N LEU A 67 -12.59 4.17 -4.47
CA LEU A 67 -12.47 2.82 -3.94
C LEU A 67 -13.07 1.73 -4.84
N PRO A 68 -14.26 1.88 -5.45
CA PRO A 68 -14.83 0.80 -6.25
C PRO A 68 -13.97 0.50 -7.48
N GLY A 69 -13.47 1.55 -8.15
CA GLY A 69 -12.68 1.42 -9.37
C GLY A 69 -11.22 1.00 -9.13
N LEU A 70 -10.69 1.19 -7.91
CA LEU A 70 -9.29 0.88 -7.60
C LEU A 70 -9.15 -0.34 -6.71
N LEU A 71 -9.92 -0.44 -5.63
CA LEU A 71 -9.73 -1.43 -4.58
C LEU A 71 -10.84 -2.49 -4.52
N GLY A 72 -11.89 -2.37 -5.33
CA GLY A 72 -13.05 -3.25 -5.20
C GLY A 72 -13.72 -3.11 -3.84
N LEU A 73 -13.78 -1.88 -3.30
CA LEU A 73 -14.46 -1.58 -2.04
C LEU A 73 -15.52 -0.52 -2.31
N ARG A 74 -16.74 -0.71 -1.80
CA ARG A 74 -17.84 0.26 -1.92
C ARG A 74 -18.29 0.73 -0.55
N VAL A 75 -18.61 2.02 -0.44
CA VAL A 75 -19.24 2.59 0.76
C VAL A 75 -20.69 2.09 0.83
N VAL A 76 -21.02 1.38 1.90
CA VAL A 76 -22.39 0.95 2.24
C VAL A 76 -23.07 2.02 3.07
N ARG A 77 -22.36 2.48 4.11
CA ARG A 77 -22.85 3.47 5.05
C ARG A 77 -21.71 4.41 5.42
N ARG A 78 -22.03 5.67 5.61
CA ARG A 78 -21.12 6.69 6.14
C ARG A 78 -21.86 7.50 7.17
N ALA A 79 -21.27 7.65 8.34
CA ALA A 79 -21.80 8.46 9.42
C ALA A 79 -20.69 9.34 9.99
N ARG A 80 -21.03 10.57 10.35
CA ARG A 80 -20.15 11.44 11.12
C ARG A 80 -20.64 11.44 12.56
N LEU A 81 -19.81 10.97 13.48
CA LEU A 81 -20.09 11.00 14.90
C LEU A 81 -19.65 12.36 15.47
N PRO A 82 -20.59 13.14 16.04
CA PRO A 82 -20.25 14.40 16.70
C PRO A 82 -19.54 14.15 18.03
N ARG A 83 -18.89 15.19 18.58
CA ARG A 83 -18.22 15.17 19.90
C ARG A 83 -19.05 14.63 21.07
N THR A 84 -20.37 14.69 20.94
CA THR A 84 -21.33 14.25 21.95
C THR A 84 -21.67 12.77 21.86
N GLU A 85 -21.24 12.07 20.82
CA GLU A 85 -21.52 10.66 20.57
C GLU A 85 -20.20 9.90 20.40
N PRO A 86 -19.69 9.27 21.46
CA PRO A 86 -18.39 8.61 21.42
C PRO A 86 -18.44 7.38 20.50
N LEU A 87 -17.28 6.98 19.96
CA LEU A 87 -17.15 5.72 19.19
C LEU A 87 -17.67 4.49 19.96
N ALA A 88 -17.60 4.51 21.29
CA ALA A 88 -18.15 3.45 22.14
C ALA A 88 -19.67 3.26 22.02
N ALA A 89 -20.40 4.23 21.45
CA ALA A 89 -21.84 4.12 21.18
C ALA A 89 -22.17 3.26 19.95
N LEU A 90 -21.17 2.87 19.15
CA LEU A 90 -21.37 1.98 18.01
C LEU A 90 -21.88 0.61 18.47
N THR A 91 -22.84 0.06 17.73
CA THR A 91 -23.33 -1.29 17.97
C THR A 91 -22.27 -2.32 17.60
N ALA A 92 -22.04 -3.31 18.47
CA ALA A 92 -21.19 -4.46 18.17
C ALA A 92 -21.96 -5.42 17.24
N ASP A 93 -21.88 -5.20 15.93
CA ASP A 93 -22.56 -6.02 14.91
C ASP A 93 -21.60 -6.96 14.15
N GLY A 94 -20.41 -7.20 14.70
CA GLY A 94 -19.39 -8.11 14.15
C GLY A 94 -18.71 -7.61 12.87
N GLY A 95 -19.13 -6.46 12.32
CA GLY A 95 -18.52 -5.85 11.14
C GLY A 95 -17.24 -5.07 11.45
N THR A 96 -16.34 -5.04 10.47
CA THR A 96 -15.18 -4.13 10.49
C THR A 96 -15.59 -2.78 9.89
N ARG A 97 -15.26 -1.70 10.60
CA ARG A 97 -15.52 -0.32 10.18
C ARG A 97 -14.20 0.37 9.88
N TYR A 98 -14.19 1.16 8.82
CA TYR A 98 -13.12 2.09 8.54
C TYR A 98 -13.43 3.41 9.26
N VAL A 99 -12.56 3.83 10.16
CA VAL A 99 -12.76 5.00 11.01
C VAL A 99 -11.69 6.02 10.70
N VAL A 100 -12.06 7.30 10.59
CA VAL A 100 -11.13 8.44 10.53
C VAL A 100 -11.41 9.32 11.73
N ALA A 101 -10.40 9.55 12.57
CA ALA A 101 -10.49 10.39 13.75
C ALA A 101 -9.24 11.26 13.90
N ASP A 102 -9.25 12.15 14.89
CA ASP A 102 -8.11 12.98 15.21
C ASP A 102 -7.05 12.18 15.99
N SER A 103 -5.85 12.05 15.41
CA SER A 103 -4.73 11.27 15.96
C SER A 103 -4.28 11.75 17.34
N TYR A 104 -4.59 12.99 17.71
CA TYR A 104 -4.34 13.52 19.05
C TYR A 104 -5.01 12.68 20.14
N HIS A 105 -6.12 12.01 19.82
CA HIS A 105 -6.91 11.20 20.75
C HIS A 105 -6.70 9.68 20.60
N LEU A 106 -5.72 9.24 19.79
CA LEU A 106 -5.52 7.81 19.50
C LEU A 106 -4.33 7.24 20.29
N PRO A 107 -4.54 6.56 21.43
CA PRO A 107 -3.48 6.25 22.41
C PRO A 107 -2.40 5.28 21.91
N TRP A 108 -2.62 4.58 20.80
CA TRP A 108 -1.63 3.68 20.20
C TRP A 108 -0.69 4.38 19.21
N LEU A 109 -0.91 5.66 18.90
CA LEU A 109 -0.08 6.43 17.97
C LEU A 109 0.88 7.38 18.71
N PRO A 110 2.06 7.66 18.13
CA PRO A 110 3.00 8.64 18.69
C PRO A 110 2.46 10.08 18.66
N TYR A 111 1.36 10.34 17.94
CA TYR A 111 0.69 11.64 17.88
C TYR A 111 -0.20 11.91 19.10
N HIS A 112 -0.51 10.91 19.91
CA HIS A 112 -1.41 11.02 21.05
C HIS A 112 -0.95 12.11 22.04
N GLY A 113 -1.80 13.11 22.26
CA GLY A 113 -1.49 14.27 23.10
C GLY A 113 -0.45 15.24 22.51
N GLN A 114 0.04 15.00 21.27
CA GLN A 114 1.14 15.75 20.66
C GLN A 114 0.70 16.59 19.47
N ALA A 115 -0.07 16.03 18.53
CA ALA A 115 -0.41 16.70 17.29
C ALA A 115 -1.80 16.29 16.78
N HIS A 116 -2.52 17.28 16.25
CA HIS A 116 -3.80 17.06 15.60
C HIS A 116 -3.60 16.75 14.11
N MET A 117 -4.16 15.64 13.64
CA MET A 117 -4.30 15.31 12.22
C MET A 117 -5.35 14.22 12.03
N GLU A 118 -5.98 14.21 10.85
CA GLU A 118 -6.83 13.08 10.47
C GLU A 118 -5.99 11.80 10.36
N HIS A 119 -6.49 10.71 10.93
CA HIS A 119 -5.83 9.42 10.88
C HIS A 119 -6.88 8.33 10.79
N SER A 120 -6.65 7.36 9.90
CA SER A 120 -7.56 6.24 9.72
C SER A 120 -7.12 5.01 10.49
N PHE A 121 -8.07 4.15 10.86
CA PHE A 121 -7.85 2.83 11.41
C PHE A 121 -9.06 1.93 11.14
N LEU A 122 -8.90 0.63 11.31
CA LEU A 122 -10.00 -0.33 11.25
C LEU A 122 -10.45 -0.65 12.67
N LEU A 123 -11.76 -0.62 12.90
CA LEU A 123 -12.38 -0.89 14.18
C LEU A 123 -13.36 -2.04 14.04
N ALA A 124 -13.22 -3.06 14.87
CA ALA A 124 -14.12 -4.20 14.89
C ALA A 124 -14.46 -4.56 16.34
N ALA A 125 -15.67 -5.07 16.56
CA ALA A 125 -16.05 -5.58 17.88
C ALA A 125 -15.21 -6.82 18.22
N ASP A 126 -14.88 -7.02 19.49
CA ASP A 126 -14.14 -8.17 19.97
C ASP A 126 -14.80 -8.67 21.27
N PRO A 127 -14.78 -9.97 21.61
CA PRO A 127 -15.37 -10.45 22.87
C PRO A 127 -14.85 -9.71 24.12
N GLU A 128 -13.60 -9.23 24.07
CA GLU A 128 -12.96 -8.52 25.19
C GLU A 128 -13.03 -6.99 25.08
N GLY A 129 -13.69 -6.45 24.03
CA GLY A 129 -13.85 -5.01 23.82
C GLY A 129 -13.87 -4.64 22.35
N TRP A 130 -12.91 -3.80 21.95
CA TRP A 130 -12.82 -3.29 20.59
C TRP A 130 -11.43 -3.50 20.02
N ARG A 131 -11.36 -4.18 18.89
CA ARG A 131 -10.12 -4.42 18.18
C ARG A 131 -9.86 -3.30 17.19
N VAL A 132 -8.76 -2.60 17.39
CA VAL A 132 -8.17 -1.69 16.42
C VAL A 132 -7.15 -2.45 15.59
N THR A 133 -7.20 -2.26 14.28
CA THR A 133 -6.12 -2.63 13.35
C THR A 133 -5.66 -1.38 12.63
N ASP A 134 -4.35 -1.14 12.67
CA ASP A 134 -3.74 0.03 12.03
C ASP A 134 -2.50 -0.40 11.25
N GLY A 135 -2.53 -0.22 9.94
CA GLY A 135 -1.41 -0.52 9.06
C GLY A 135 -0.39 0.62 8.97
N TYR A 136 -0.62 1.77 9.62
CA TYR A 136 0.23 2.94 9.43
C TYR A 136 1.66 2.75 9.91
N ARG A 137 2.61 3.16 9.06
CA ARG A 137 4.04 3.16 9.35
C ARG A 137 4.63 4.55 9.09
N ASN A 138 5.24 5.14 10.11
CA ASN A 138 5.99 6.38 9.97
C ASN A 138 7.01 6.58 11.10
N GLU A 139 8.09 7.29 10.81
CA GLU A 139 9.03 7.77 11.83
C GLU A 139 8.66 9.20 12.19
N THR A 140 8.41 9.46 13.48
CA THR A 140 8.00 10.80 13.95
C THR A 140 8.94 11.29 15.04
N PRO A 141 8.97 12.61 15.33
CA PRO A 141 9.73 13.15 16.46
C PRO A 141 9.34 12.59 17.83
N TRP A 142 8.16 11.98 17.96
CA TRP A 142 7.61 11.43 19.20
C TRP A 142 7.75 9.90 19.30
N GLY A 143 8.38 9.28 18.32
CA GLY A 143 8.53 7.82 18.22
C GLY A 143 7.92 7.26 16.93
N PRO A 144 8.15 5.97 16.66
CA PRO A 144 7.63 5.32 15.47
C PRO A 144 6.12 5.06 15.60
N ALA A 145 5.39 5.27 14.51
CA ALA A 145 4.09 4.62 14.32
C ALA A 145 4.36 3.26 13.67
N THR A 146 3.96 2.19 14.34
CA THR A 146 4.21 0.81 13.90
C THR A 146 2.90 0.11 13.58
N PRO A 147 2.80 -0.60 12.45
CA PRO A 147 1.62 -1.39 12.13
C PRO A 147 1.32 -2.41 13.23
N GLY A 148 0.05 -2.60 13.58
CA GLY A 148 -0.32 -3.53 14.64
C GLY A 148 -1.81 -3.67 14.90
N HIS A 149 -2.09 -4.36 16.01
CA HIS A 149 -3.43 -4.54 16.55
C HIS A 149 -3.45 -4.16 18.02
N TRP A 150 -4.53 -3.52 18.46
CA TRP A 150 -4.74 -3.13 19.84
C TRP A 150 -6.13 -3.51 20.28
N LEU A 151 -6.25 -3.95 21.52
CA LEU A 151 -7.54 -4.18 22.16
C LEU A 151 -7.82 -2.99 23.07
N LEU A 152 -8.95 -2.35 22.85
CA LEU A 152 -9.40 -1.17 23.59
C LEU A 152 -10.66 -1.49 24.38
N SER A 153 -10.72 -0.95 25.60
CA SER A 153 -11.96 -0.95 26.36
C SER A 153 -12.95 0.07 25.78
N ALA A 154 -14.22 -0.02 26.19
CA ALA A 154 -15.21 1.02 25.87
C ALA A 154 -14.80 2.40 26.42
N SER A 155 -14.06 2.45 27.54
CA SER A 155 -13.55 3.69 28.11
C SER A 155 -12.47 4.33 27.23
N ASP A 156 -11.58 3.52 26.65
CA ASP A 156 -10.54 4.03 25.75
C ASP A 156 -11.15 4.61 24.47
N LEU A 157 -12.16 3.94 23.91
CA LEU A 157 -12.91 4.46 22.76
C LEU A 157 -13.72 5.72 23.07
N ALA A 158 -14.22 5.87 24.31
CA ALA A 158 -14.97 7.05 24.71
C ALA A 158 -14.13 8.34 24.69
N GLY A 159 -12.80 8.22 24.77
CA GLY A 159 -11.86 9.33 24.61
C GLY A 159 -11.79 9.90 23.19
N ILE A 160 -12.32 9.19 22.19
CA ILE A 160 -12.30 9.59 20.78
C ILE A 160 -13.60 10.31 20.45
N ALA A 161 -13.59 11.63 20.65
CA ALA A 161 -14.81 12.44 20.63
C ALA A 161 -15.44 12.60 19.24
N ALA A 162 -14.67 12.72 18.15
CA ALA A 162 -15.22 12.91 16.82
C ALA A 162 -14.58 11.97 15.80
N ALA A 163 -15.41 11.35 14.96
CA ALA A 163 -14.95 10.43 13.94
C ALA A 163 -15.88 10.40 12.72
N GLU A 164 -15.31 10.14 11.55
CA GLU A 164 -16.03 9.63 10.39
C GLU A 164 -15.97 8.10 10.44
N VAL A 165 -17.13 7.46 10.38
CA VAL A 165 -17.27 6.00 10.41
C VAL A 165 -17.85 5.55 9.08
N VAL A 166 -17.14 4.65 8.42
CA VAL A 166 -17.45 4.16 7.08
C VAL A 166 -17.57 2.64 7.12
N GLU A 167 -18.72 2.13 6.71
CA GLU A 167 -18.91 0.72 6.43
C GLU A 167 -18.63 0.46 4.96
N LEU A 168 -17.71 -0.46 4.73
CA LEU A 168 -17.26 -0.86 3.40
C LEU A 168 -17.69 -2.30 3.15
N ALA A 169 -18.12 -2.57 1.91
CA ALA A 169 -18.34 -3.92 1.43
C ALA A 169 -17.44 -4.20 0.24
N PRO A 170 -17.03 -5.47 0.03
CA PRO A 170 -16.36 -5.83 -1.20
C PRO A 170 -17.27 -5.61 -2.41
N ALA A 171 -16.65 -5.23 -3.50
CA ALA A 171 -17.18 -5.14 -4.85
C ALA A 171 -16.13 -5.75 -5.79
N GLU A 172 -16.53 -6.17 -6.98
CA GLU A 172 -15.57 -6.73 -7.94
C GLU A 172 -14.62 -5.63 -8.44
N PRO A 173 -13.30 -5.75 -8.20
CA PRO A 173 -12.34 -4.80 -8.74
C PRO A 173 -12.19 -5.03 -10.25
N PRO A 174 -12.01 -3.98 -11.07
CA PRO A 174 -11.79 -4.17 -12.50
C PRO A 174 -10.51 -5.00 -12.75
N PRO A 175 -10.36 -5.70 -13.89
CA PRO A 175 -9.10 -6.37 -14.19
C PRO A 175 -7.95 -5.35 -14.29
N ILE A 176 -6.73 -5.73 -13.87
CA ILE A 176 -5.54 -4.87 -13.98
C ILE A 176 -5.34 -4.37 -15.42
N ALA A 177 -5.70 -5.20 -16.41
CA ALA A 177 -5.74 -4.85 -17.82
C ALA A 177 -6.51 -3.56 -18.16
N ALA A 178 -7.59 -3.29 -17.42
CA ALA A 178 -8.44 -2.12 -17.59
C ALA A 178 -7.97 -0.90 -16.77
N LEU A 179 -6.84 -1.02 -16.05
CA LEU A 179 -6.25 0.02 -15.23
C LEU A 179 -4.79 0.30 -15.67
N PRO A 180 -4.53 0.75 -16.91
CA PRO A 180 -3.18 1.11 -17.32
C PRO A 180 -2.62 2.24 -16.42
N PRO A 181 -1.30 2.25 -16.13
CA PRO A 181 -0.69 3.36 -15.43
C PRO A 181 -0.95 4.69 -16.14
N ALA A 182 -1.55 5.65 -15.44
CA ALA A 182 -2.04 6.90 -16.02
C ALA A 182 -1.40 8.13 -15.34
N PRO A 183 -0.29 8.67 -15.88
CA PRO A 183 0.27 9.93 -15.42
C PRO A 183 -0.56 11.12 -15.93
N THR A 184 -1.01 11.99 -15.03
CA THR A 184 -1.65 13.28 -15.37
C THR A 184 -0.87 14.41 -14.71
N LEU A 185 0.11 14.95 -15.45
CA LEU A 185 1.16 15.81 -14.91
C LEU A 185 1.05 17.25 -15.46
N ASP A 186 0.08 18.00 -14.95
CA ASP A 186 -0.14 19.41 -15.30
C ASP A 186 0.92 20.31 -14.66
N GLY A 187 1.76 20.95 -15.48
CA GLY A 187 2.79 21.87 -15.00
C GLY A 187 2.28 23.17 -14.45
N THR A 188 1.20 23.68 -15.03
CA THR A 188 0.63 24.94 -14.58
C THR A 188 0.06 24.79 -13.17
N ALA A 189 -0.55 23.64 -12.86
CA ALA A 189 -1.01 23.30 -11.52
C ALA A 189 0.14 23.15 -10.51
N VAL A 190 1.26 22.54 -10.93
CA VAL A 190 2.48 22.40 -10.10
C VAL A 190 3.07 23.77 -9.79
N ASP A 191 3.24 24.62 -10.78
CA ASP A 191 3.84 25.95 -10.60
C ASP A 191 2.97 26.81 -9.66
N ALA A 192 1.66 26.84 -9.89
CA ALA A 192 0.73 27.57 -9.03
C ALA A 192 0.73 27.07 -7.58
N TYR A 193 0.90 25.76 -7.39
CA TYR A 193 1.03 25.15 -6.07
C TYR A 193 2.31 25.60 -5.37
N LEU A 194 3.47 25.50 -6.03
CA LEU A 194 4.76 25.87 -5.44
C LEU A 194 4.86 27.37 -5.17
N ASP A 195 4.30 28.19 -6.06
CA ASP A 195 4.22 29.65 -5.89
C ASP A 195 3.41 30.05 -4.65
N ALA A 196 2.45 29.25 -4.23
CA ALA A 196 1.71 29.50 -2.99
C ALA A 196 2.61 29.30 -1.75
N TYR A 197 3.50 28.30 -1.80
CA TYR A 197 4.50 28.08 -0.75
C TYR A 197 5.57 29.17 -0.76
N ASP A 198 6.08 29.57 -1.92
CA ASP A 198 7.09 30.63 -2.03
C ASP A 198 6.56 31.98 -1.50
N ARG A 199 5.30 32.32 -1.80
CA ARG A 199 4.68 33.59 -1.38
C ARG A 199 4.20 33.61 0.08
N CYS A 200 4.24 32.49 0.80
CA CYS A 200 3.80 32.44 2.19
C CYS A 200 4.76 33.25 3.09
N PRO A 201 4.29 34.33 3.77
CA PRO A 201 5.14 35.16 4.61
C PRO A 201 5.67 34.41 5.84
N ASP A 202 4.84 33.53 6.41
CA ASP A 202 5.25 32.64 7.50
C ASP A 202 6.01 31.45 6.92
N ARG A 203 7.35 31.60 6.88
CA ARG A 203 8.26 30.56 6.37
C ARG A 203 8.29 29.32 7.24
N ALA A 204 8.15 29.45 8.56
CA ALA A 204 8.15 28.31 9.47
C ALA A 204 6.95 27.40 9.20
N ARG A 205 5.78 28.01 9.03
CA ARG A 205 4.56 27.32 8.63
C ARG A 205 4.67 26.72 7.24
N ALA A 206 5.12 27.49 6.26
CA ALA A 206 5.25 27.03 4.87
C ALA A 206 6.15 25.80 4.77
N ILE A 207 7.32 25.82 5.39
CA ILE A 207 8.28 24.71 5.34
C ILE A 207 7.80 23.53 6.19
N GLY A 208 7.12 23.76 7.32
CA GLY A 208 6.47 22.70 8.08
C GLY A 208 5.46 21.93 7.25
N GLN A 209 4.55 22.64 6.58
CA GLN A 209 3.57 22.00 5.71
C GLN A 209 4.23 21.34 4.49
N LEU A 210 5.14 22.04 3.81
CA LEU A 210 5.83 21.51 2.62
C LEU A 210 6.59 20.20 2.90
N THR A 211 7.06 20.00 4.13
CA THR A 211 7.70 18.75 4.56
C THR A 211 6.72 17.57 4.49
N VAL A 212 5.48 17.74 4.98
CA VAL A 212 4.43 16.72 4.92
C VAL A 212 4.01 16.47 3.47
N GLU A 213 3.82 17.53 2.69
CA GLU A 213 3.43 17.45 1.29
C GLU A 213 4.46 16.74 0.42
N THR A 214 5.75 17.05 0.63
CA THR A 214 6.86 16.41 -0.09
C THR A 214 6.91 14.91 0.20
N TRP A 215 6.64 14.52 1.46
CA TRP A 215 6.56 13.13 1.87
C TRP A 215 5.37 12.40 1.23
N LEU A 216 4.18 13.01 1.18
CA LEU A 216 3.00 12.45 0.49
C LEU A 216 3.25 12.28 -1.02
N LEU A 217 3.85 13.30 -1.64
CA LEU A 217 4.22 13.27 -3.05
C LEU A 217 5.19 12.12 -3.32
N ALA A 218 6.29 12.01 -2.55
CA ALA A 218 7.29 10.95 -2.73
C ALA A 218 6.67 9.54 -2.58
N ARG A 219 5.81 9.32 -1.57
CA ARG A 219 5.08 8.04 -1.39
C ARG A 219 4.21 7.71 -2.60
N THR A 220 3.46 8.68 -3.11
CA THR A 220 2.63 8.51 -4.31
C THR A 220 3.47 8.07 -5.52
N ARG A 221 4.69 8.62 -5.71
CA ARG A 221 5.58 8.20 -6.82
C ARG A 221 6.11 6.79 -6.61
N LYS A 222 6.50 6.42 -5.39
CA LYS A 222 6.96 5.06 -5.08
C LYS A 222 5.85 4.03 -5.30
N LEU A 223 4.62 4.37 -4.89
CA LEU A 223 3.44 3.55 -5.12
C LEU A 223 3.15 3.41 -6.63
N HIS A 224 3.21 4.50 -7.39
CA HIS A 224 3.03 4.48 -8.84
C HIS A 224 4.09 3.65 -9.56
N ALA A 225 5.37 3.81 -9.22
CA ALA A 225 6.46 3.01 -9.79
C ALA A 225 6.29 1.52 -9.46
N THR A 226 5.84 1.20 -8.24
CA THR A 226 5.52 -0.18 -7.84
C THR A 226 4.36 -0.74 -8.66
N TYR A 227 3.30 0.05 -8.88
CA TYR A 227 2.19 -0.36 -9.73
C TYR A 227 2.60 -0.56 -11.19
N ARG A 228 3.43 0.32 -11.75
CA ARG A 228 3.98 0.19 -13.10
C ARG A 228 4.76 -1.12 -13.26
N ALA A 229 5.58 -1.46 -12.27
CA ALA A 229 6.30 -2.72 -12.23
C ALA A 229 5.34 -3.92 -12.24
N LEU A 230 4.33 -3.91 -11.36
CA LEU A 230 3.28 -4.94 -11.33
C LEU A 230 2.56 -5.06 -12.68
N PHE A 231 2.17 -3.94 -13.29
CA PHE A 231 1.50 -3.90 -14.59
C PHE A 231 2.34 -4.50 -15.72
N SER A 232 3.66 -4.33 -15.64
CA SER A 232 4.65 -4.94 -16.54
C SER A 232 5.10 -6.36 -16.13
N GLY A 233 4.46 -6.97 -15.13
CA GLY A 233 4.75 -8.35 -14.69
C GLY A 233 5.94 -8.52 -13.75
N ARG A 234 6.49 -7.43 -13.19
CA ARG A 234 7.59 -7.47 -12.21
C ARG A 234 7.04 -7.49 -10.79
N VAL A 235 7.23 -8.62 -10.09
CA VAL A 235 6.72 -8.83 -8.72
C VAL A 235 7.53 -8.08 -7.66
N ASP A 236 8.84 -7.91 -7.88
CA ASP A 236 9.77 -7.30 -6.92
C ASP A 236 9.71 -5.76 -6.91
N GLY A 237 8.91 -5.15 -7.80
CA GLY A 237 8.81 -3.70 -7.94
C GLY A 237 9.75 -3.12 -9.02
N PRO A 238 10.05 -1.81 -8.97
CA PRO A 238 10.86 -1.15 -9.99
C PRO A 238 12.32 -1.64 -9.94
N GLY A 239 12.83 -2.09 -11.09
CA GLY A 239 14.24 -2.47 -11.22
C GLY A 239 15.18 -1.26 -11.31
N PRO A 240 16.51 -1.49 -11.38
CA PRO A 240 17.48 -0.43 -11.64
C PRO A 240 17.18 0.31 -12.94
N GLY A 241 17.36 1.63 -12.94
CA GLY A 241 17.13 2.48 -14.11
C GLY A 241 16.62 3.87 -13.75
N PRO A 242 16.10 4.63 -14.74
CA PRO A 242 15.66 6.01 -14.57
C PRO A 242 14.58 6.18 -13.50
N GLU A 243 13.63 5.26 -13.39
CA GLU A 243 12.60 5.30 -12.33
C GLU A 243 13.22 5.18 -10.93
N ALA A 244 14.13 4.21 -10.72
CA ALA A 244 14.80 4.03 -9.44
C ALA A 244 15.71 5.22 -9.07
N GLU A 245 16.40 5.81 -10.04
CA GLU A 245 17.18 7.04 -9.85
C GLU A 245 16.31 8.22 -9.45
N HIS A 246 15.16 8.36 -10.10
CA HIS A 246 14.20 9.42 -9.81
C HIS A 246 13.59 9.28 -8.41
N LEU A 247 13.24 8.06 -7.99
CA LEU A 247 12.77 7.80 -6.62
C LEU A 247 13.84 8.14 -5.57
N ARG A 248 15.13 7.88 -5.85
CA ARG A 248 16.23 8.34 -4.97
C ARG A 248 16.37 9.87 -4.96
N ALA A 249 16.08 10.55 -6.07
CA ALA A 249 16.05 12.01 -6.09
C ALA A 249 14.92 12.56 -5.20
N TRP A 250 13.73 11.94 -5.27
CA TRP A 250 12.62 12.25 -4.36
C TRP A 250 13.00 12.05 -2.89
N ASP A 251 13.68 10.96 -2.53
CA ASP A 251 14.14 10.72 -1.16
C ASP A 251 15.06 11.83 -0.64
N LYS A 252 15.98 12.31 -1.48
CA LYS A 252 16.85 13.45 -1.13
C LYS A 252 16.04 14.73 -0.87
N VAL A 253 14.99 14.99 -1.64
CA VAL A 253 14.12 16.17 -1.43
C VAL A 253 13.32 16.04 -0.13
N VAL A 254 12.85 14.84 0.22
CA VAL A 254 12.21 14.57 1.52
C VAL A 254 13.18 14.85 2.68
N GLU A 255 14.42 14.35 2.61
CA GLU A 255 15.43 14.60 3.64
C GLU A 255 15.74 16.10 3.78
N GLN A 256 15.89 16.80 2.66
CA GLN A 256 16.21 18.23 2.65
C GLN A 256 15.09 19.12 3.18
N THR A 257 13.83 18.81 2.82
CA THR A 257 12.66 19.54 3.33
C THR A 257 12.50 19.31 4.83
N TYR A 258 12.68 18.08 5.32
CA TYR A 258 12.69 17.79 6.74
C TYR A 258 13.82 18.53 7.49
N LEU A 259 15.04 18.53 6.96
CA LEU A 259 16.15 19.28 7.54
C LEU A 259 15.84 20.78 7.59
N ALA A 260 15.28 21.35 6.53
CA ALA A 260 14.86 22.74 6.48
C ALA A 260 13.82 23.05 7.58
N HIS A 261 12.80 22.20 7.72
CA HIS A 261 11.80 22.33 8.79
C HIS A 261 12.43 22.29 10.18
N ARG A 262 13.32 21.33 10.46
CA ARG A 262 14.00 21.23 11.76
C ARG A 262 14.89 22.44 12.07
N ARG A 263 15.46 23.09 11.05
CA ARG A 263 16.23 24.33 11.22
C ARG A 263 15.32 25.52 11.52
N VAL A 264 14.31 25.73 10.68
CA VAL A 264 13.41 26.89 10.79
C VAL A 264 12.60 26.84 12.09
N SER A 265 12.11 25.66 12.49
CA SER A 265 11.43 25.47 13.79
C SER A 265 12.30 25.79 15.01
N ARG A 266 13.63 25.77 14.86
CA ARG A 266 14.60 26.16 15.89
C ARG A 266 15.09 27.61 15.74
N GLY A 267 14.38 28.43 14.97
CA GLY A 267 14.72 29.85 14.74
C GLY A 267 15.98 30.05 13.90
N ARG A 268 16.43 29.03 13.14
CA ARG A 268 17.57 29.15 12.22
C ARG A 268 17.09 29.50 10.81
N ALA A 269 17.98 30.06 10.00
CA ALA A 269 17.68 30.40 8.61
C ALA A 269 17.28 29.17 7.76
N GLU A 270 16.30 29.38 6.89
CA GLU A 270 15.85 28.44 5.85
C GLU A 270 17.00 28.16 4.86
N PRO A 271 17.34 26.88 4.60
CA PRO A 271 18.28 26.55 3.53
C PRO A 271 17.78 27.03 2.16
N PRO A 272 18.63 27.59 1.30
CA PRO A 272 18.20 28.06 -0.01
C PRO A 272 17.76 26.89 -0.92
N GLY A 273 16.81 27.19 -1.80
CA GLY A 273 16.39 26.34 -2.91
C GLY A 273 15.56 25.10 -2.53
N VAL A 274 14.90 25.09 -1.37
CA VAL A 274 14.03 23.95 -0.98
C VAL A 274 12.89 23.76 -2.00
N VAL A 275 12.19 24.84 -2.35
CA VAL A 275 11.09 24.81 -3.33
C VAL A 275 11.61 24.53 -4.74
N ASP A 276 12.76 25.09 -5.13
CA ASP A 276 13.36 24.84 -6.44
C ASP A 276 13.72 23.37 -6.68
N ARG A 277 14.23 22.68 -5.65
CA ARG A 277 14.53 21.24 -5.74
C ARG A 277 13.26 20.42 -5.90
N LEU A 278 12.19 20.76 -5.18
CA LEU A 278 10.88 20.13 -5.36
C LEU A 278 10.32 20.38 -6.77
N ARG A 279 10.44 21.61 -7.28
CA ARG A 279 10.08 21.99 -8.66
C ARG A 279 10.81 21.12 -9.68
N ALA A 280 12.11 20.91 -9.49
CA ALA A 280 12.93 20.11 -10.39
C ALA A 280 12.49 18.63 -10.44
N VAL A 281 12.24 17.99 -9.29
CA VAL A 281 11.78 16.58 -9.26
C VAL A 281 10.35 16.43 -9.78
N LEU A 282 9.45 17.38 -9.52
CA LEU A 282 8.09 17.37 -10.10
C LEU A 282 8.11 17.56 -11.63
N ALA A 283 9.00 18.40 -12.14
CA ALA A 283 9.17 18.55 -13.59
C ALA A 283 9.69 17.26 -14.23
N ALA A 284 10.62 16.57 -13.57
CA ALA A 284 11.19 15.30 -14.03
C ALA A 284 10.17 14.15 -14.03
N ASP A 285 9.08 14.20 -13.26
CA ASP A 285 8.00 13.20 -13.30
C ASP A 285 7.49 12.99 -14.75
N ARG A 286 7.44 14.05 -15.59
CA ARG A 286 6.96 13.93 -16.97
C ARG A 286 7.86 13.09 -17.85
N THR A 287 9.17 13.22 -17.68
CA THR A 287 10.14 12.44 -18.46
C THR A 287 10.19 11.00 -17.97
N VAL A 288 10.17 10.79 -16.65
CA VAL A 288 10.36 9.48 -16.04
C VAL A 288 9.09 8.61 -16.13
N PHE A 289 7.92 9.20 -15.87
CA PHE A 289 6.65 8.47 -15.84
C PHE A 289 5.77 8.70 -17.07
N GLY A 290 6.10 9.65 -17.95
CA GLY A 290 5.26 10.03 -19.10
C GLY A 290 5.07 8.92 -20.14
N VAL A 291 5.95 7.94 -20.18
CA VAL A 291 5.78 6.74 -21.01
C VAL A 291 5.06 5.67 -20.19
N VAL A 292 3.92 5.19 -20.69
CA VAL A 292 3.20 4.07 -20.08
C VAL A 292 3.96 2.77 -20.43
N PRO A 293 4.33 1.93 -19.45
CA PRO A 293 5.03 0.69 -19.73
C PRO A 293 4.12 -0.26 -20.50
N GLU A 294 4.71 -1.08 -21.36
CA GLU A 294 3.98 -2.18 -21.99
C GLU A 294 3.49 -3.14 -20.90
N ARG A 295 2.23 -3.56 -21.06
CA ARG A 295 1.63 -4.55 -20.19
C ARG A 295 2.41 -5.86 -20.33
N ALA A 296 2.63 -6.57 -19.23
CA ALA A 296 3.00 -7.98 -19.36
C ALA A 296 1.96 -8.68 -20.25
N ALA A 297 2.45 -9.42 -21.25
CA ALA A 297 1.60 -10.33 -21.98
C ALA A 297 0.81 -11.17 -20.98
N ALA A 298 -0.45 -11.49 -21.30
CA ALA A 298 -1.15 -12.52 -20.54
C ALA A 298 -0.19 -13.72 -20.45
N PRO A 299 -0.03 -14.30 -19.25
CA PRO A 299 0.98 -15.31 -19.06
C PRO A 299 0.79 -16.38 -20.13
N ALA A 300 1.90 -16.71 -20.79
CA ALA A 300 1.92 -17.69 -21.86
C ALA A 300 1.42 -19.04 -21.30
N PRO A 301 1.23 -20.08 -22.15
CA PRO A 301 0.88 -21.44 -21.74
C PRO A 301 1.66 -21.99 -20.50
N ASP A 302 2.81 -21.41 -20.17
CA ASP A 302 3.58 -21.62 -18.94
C ASP A 302 2.80 -21.46 -17.62
N ASP A 303 1.78 -20.60 -17.51
CA ASP A 303 0.95 -20.53 -16.29
C ASP A 303 -0.06 -21.69 -16.19
N GLU A 304 -0.38 -22.33 -17.32
CA GLU A 304 -1.11 -23.60 -17.32
C GLU A 304 -0.18 -24.72 -16.86
N LEU A 305 1.05 -24.78 -17.41
CA LEU A 305 2.08 -25.73 -16.95
C LEU A 305 2.36 -25.58 -15.45
N ARG A 306 2.52 -24.34 -14.96
CA ARG A 306 2.78 -24.07 -13.55
C ARG A 306 1.62 -24.47 -12.65
N ARG A 307 0.38 -24.21 -13.07
CA ARG A 307 -0.83 -24.67 -12.35
C ARG A 307 -0.97 -26.18 -12.38
N GLN A 308 -0.62 -26.82 -13.50
CA GLN A 308 -0.64 -28.27 -13.64
C GLN A 308 0.42 -28.94 -12.76
N VAL A 309 1.66 -28.43 -12.75
CA VAL A 309 2.74 -28.89 -11.87
C VAL A 309 2.36 -28.71 -10.39
N ALA A 310 1.80 -27.55 -10.02
CA ALA A 310 1.34 -27.31 -8.65
C ALA A 310 0.15 -28.19 -8.25
N ALA A 311 -0.76 -28.51 -9.18
CA ALA A 311 -1.88 -29.42 -8.93
C ALA A 311 -1.41 -30.85 -8.67
N VAL A 312 -0.47 -31.35 -9.48
CA VAL A 312 0.14 -32.68 -9.31
C VAL A 312 0.92 -32.75 -7.98
N ALA A 313 1.80 -31.79 -7.73
CA ALA A 313 2.57 -31.73 -6.49
C ALA A 313 1.66 -31.58 -5.25
N GLY A 314 0.59 -30.78 -5.36
CA GLY A 314 -0.40 -30.61 -4.29
C GLY A 314 -1.15 -31.89 -3.97
N ALA A 315 -1.54 -32.67 -4.99
CA ALA A 315 -2.21 -33.95 -4.82
C ALA A 315 -1.32 -34.99 -4.12
N VAL A 316 -0.03 -35.07 -4.48
CA VAL A 316 0.92 -36.01 -3.89
C VAL A 316 1.29 -35.62 -2.45
N LEU A 317 1.48 -34.33 -2.19
CA LEU A 317 1.87 -33.82 -0.87
C LEU A 317 0.66 -33.60 0.06
N GLY A 318 -0.57 -33.67 -0.44
CA GLY A 318 -1.78 -33.39 0.33
C GLY A 318 -1.91 -31.92 0.75
N VAL A 319 -1.43 -31.00 -0.08
CA VAL A 319 -1.41 -29.55 0.19
C VAL A 319 -2.14 -28.77 -0.90
N ALA A 320 -2.63 -27.57 -0.56
CA ALA A 320 -3.33 -26.76 -1.53
C ALA A 320 -2.38 -26.26 -2.63
N PRO A 321 -2.74 -26.38 -3.93
CA PRO A 321 -1.88 -25.90 -5.03
C PRO A 321 -1.52 -24.41 -4.92
N SER A 322 -2.36 -23.60 -4.28
CA SER A 322 -2.09 -22.18 -4.01
C SER A 322 -0.88 -21.94 -3.11
N GLU A 323 -0.59 -22.85 -2.17
CA GLU A 323 0.57 -22.75 -1.29
C GLU A 323 1.88 -23.04 -2.04
N LEU A 324 1.83 -23.99 -2.97
CA LEU A 324 2.96 -24.32 -3.85
C LEU A 324 3.23 -23.22 -4.87
N LEU A 325 2.17 -22.63 -5.44
CA LEU A 325 2.26 -21.48 -6.36
C LEU A 325 2.78 -20.22 -5.68
N ALA A 326 2.71 -20.13 -4.35
CA ALA A 326 3.31 -19.05 -3.56
C ALA A 326 4.84 -19.21 -3.38
N GLY A 327 5.45 -20.26 -3.93
CA GLY A 327 6.91 -20.48 -3.93
C GLY A 327 7.43 -21.28 -2.73
N ALA A 328 6.55 -21.92 -1.96
CA ALA A 328 6.94 -22.79 -0.86
C ALA A 328 7.80 -23.97 -1.37
N PRO A 329 8.97 -24.23 -0.76
CA PRO A 329 9.77 -25.39 -1.12
C PRO A 329 9.10 -26.67 -0.63
N PHE A 330 9.24 -27.76 -1.40
CA PHE A 330 8.55 -29.01 -1.08
C PHE A 330 8.97 -29.57 0.29
N ASP A 331 10.23 -29.41 0.68
CA ASP A 331 10.76 -29.85 1.98
C ASP A 331 10.22 -29.08 3.20
N SER A 332 9.48 -27.99 2.98
CA SER A 332 8.77 -27.29 4.06
C SER A 332 7.49 -28.01 4.48
N PHE A 333 7.00 -28.98 3.70
CA PHE A 333 5.78 -29.72 4.02
C PHE A 333 6.09 -31.02 4.76
N PRO A 334 5.39 -31.33 5.88
CA PRO A 334 5.62 -32.56 6.65
C PRO A 334 5.44 -33.86 5.88
N SER A 335 4.69 -33.82 4.77
CA SER A 335 4.44 -34.96 3.89
C SER A 335 5.57 -35.23 2.88
N PHE A 336 6.53 -34.31 2.74
CA PHE A 336 7.60 -34.43 1.76
C PHE A 336 8.64 -35.49 2.13
N SER A 337 9.02 -36.30 1.15
CA SER A 337 10.11 -37.27 1.23
C SER A 337 10.64 -37.56 -0.18
N SER A 338 11.81 -38.18 -0.29
CA SER A 338 12.39 -38.58 -1.58
C SER A 338 11.45 -39.50 -2.38
N PHE A 339 10.65 -40.33 -1.72
CA PHE A 339 9.63 -41.17 -2.39
C PHE A 339 8.49 -40.34 -2.98
N ARG A 340 8.03 -39.31 -2.26
CA ARG A 340 7.01 -38.38 -2.78
C ARG A 340 7.54 -37.55 -3.93
N LEU A 341 8.81 -37.20 -3.93
CA LEU A 341 9.41 -36.48 -5.06
C LEU A 341 9.41 -37.33 -6.35
N VAL A 342 9.74 -38.63 -6.25
CA VAL A 342 9.65 -39.57 -7.38
C VAL A 342 8.20 -39.67 -7.89
N GLU A 343 7.23 -39.79 -6.98
CA GLU A 343 5.82 -39.85 -7.33
C GLU A 343 5.31 -38.57 -8.02
N ILE A 344 5.80 -37.39 -7.61
CA ILE A 344 5.51 -36.12 -8.29
C ILE A 344 6.01 -36.15 -9.73
N ILE A 345 7.23 -36.65 -9.96
CA ILE A 345 7.84 -36.74 -11.29
C ILE A 345 7.04 -37.71 -12.18
N GLU A 346 6.75 -38.92 -11.70
CA GLU A 346 5.99 -39.93 -12.45
C GLU A 346 4.59 -39.43 -12.84
N GLN A 347 3.88 -38.78 -11.91
CA GLN A 347 2.56 -38.21 -12.19
C GLN A 347 2.64 -37.02 -13.13
N LEU A 348 3.72 -36.23 -13.06
CA LEU A 348 3.91 -35.08 -13.94
C LEU A 348 4.22 -35.54 -15.38
N GLU A 349 5.09 -36.53 -15.57
CA GLU A 349 5.37 -37.14 -16.87
C GLU A 349 4.11 -37.73 -17.50
N SER A 350 3.30 -38.43 -16.70
CA SER A 350 2.00 -38.96 -17.12
C SER A 350 1.03 -37.84 -17.52
N ALA A 351 0.94 -36.77 -16.73
CA ALA A 351 0.04 -35.64 -16.98
C ALA A 351 0.46 -34.80 -18.19
N LEU A 352 1.76 -34.73 -18.50
CA LEU A 352 2.32 -33.99 -19.64
C LEU A 352 2.46 -34.86 -20.90
N GLY A 353 2.36 -36.18 -20.77
CA GLY A 353 2.52 -37.12 -21.88
C GLY A 353 3.94 -37.15 -22.45
N ARG A 354 4.96 -36.87 -21.63
CA ARG A 354 6.38 -36.90 -21.99
C ARG A 354 7.28 -37.20 -20.80
N GLU A 355 8.46 -37.76 -21.08
CA GLU A 355 9.53 -37.97 -20.09
C GLU A 355 10.33 -36.69 -19.86
N LEU A 356 10.77 -36.46 -18.62
CA LEU A 356 11.64 -35.34 -18.23
C LEU A 356 13.11 -35.72 -18.44
N ASP A 357 13.97 -34.72 -18.69
CA ASP A 357 15.41 -34.95 -18.91
C ASP A 357 16.08 -35.52 -17.64
N ALA A 358 16.56 -36.77 -17.73
CA ALA A 358 17.16 -37.50 -16.63
C ALA A 358 18.41 -36.81 -16.05
N ASP A 359 19.15 -36.04 -16.85
CA ASP A 359 20.35 -35.32 -16.40
C ASP A 359 19.99 -34.11 -15.52
N GLU A 360 18.75 -33.63 -15.58
CA GLU A 360 18.23 -32.49 -14.81
C GLU A 360 17.49 -32.92 -13.53
N LEU A 361 17.16 -34.21 -13.38
CA LEU A 361 16.45 -34.78 -12.22
C LEU A 361 17.36 -35.01 -11.01
N ILE A 362 18.11 -33.98 -10.62
CA ILE A 362 18.97 -33.99 -9.42
C ILE A 362 18.27 -33.30 -8.23
N PRO A 363 18.49 -33.74 -6.97
CA PRO A 363 17.78 -33.20 -5.79
C PRO A 363 17.88 -31.68 -5.60
N GLU A 364 18.94 -31.06 -6.10
CA GLU A 364 19.16 -29.61 -6.06
C GLU A 364 18.18 -28.85 -6.98
N ASN A 365 17.72 -29.49 -8.05
CA ASN A 365 16.85 -28.94 -9.09
C ASN A 365 15.37 -29.31 -8.90
N LEU A 366 15.01 -29.90 -7.76
CA LEU A 366 13.70 -30.51 -7.54
C LEU A 366 13.05 -30.04 -6.23
N ARG A 367 13.24 -28.75 -5.89
CA ARG A 367 12.85 -28.21 -4.58
C ARG A 367 11.57 -27.38 -4.63
N ARG A 368 11.18 -26.87 -5.79
CA ARG A 368 10.02 -25.99 -5.98
C ARG A 368 9.29 -26.31 -7.28
N VAL A 369 8.04 -25.83 -7.37
CA VAL A 369 7.22 -25.85 -8.59
C VAL A 369 7.96 -25.23 -9.77
N ASP A 370 8.65 -24.11 -9.54
CA ASP A 370 9.36 -23.40 -10.62
C ASP A 370 10.57 -24.18 -11.14
N ASP A 371 11.21 -24.98 -10.29
CA ASP A 371 12.32 -25.84 -10.70
C ASP A 371 11.82 -26.98 -11.61
N LEU A 372 10.68 -27.59 -11.26
CA LEU A 372 10.02 -28.59 -12.10
C LEU A 372 9.50 -27.99 -13.42
N CYS A 373 8.95 -26.77 -13.40
CA CYS A 373 8.52 -26.08 -14.62
C CYS A 373 9.70 -25.82 -15.56
N ARG A 374 10.90 -25.56 -15.03
CA ARG A 374 12.11 -25.37 -15.84
C ARG A 374 12.55 -26.66 -16.54
N ILE A 375 12.46 -27.80 -15.85
CA ILE A 375 12.81 -29.12 -16.40
C ILE A 375 11.73 -29.60 -17.39
N ALA A 376 10.46 -29.31 -17.08
CA ALA A 376 9.32 -29.62 -17.91
C ALA A 376 9.10 -28.61 -19.04
N ARG A 377 10.12 -27.91 -19.51
CA ARG A 377 10.11 -27.13 -20.76
C ARG A 377 10.91 -27.88 -21.78
#